data_AF-A0A3E3IIH9-F1
#
_entry.id   AF-A0A3E3IIH9-F1
#
_cell.length_a   1.000
_cell.length_b   1.000
_cell.length_c   1.000
_cell.angle_alpha   90.00
_cell.angle_beta   90.00
_cell.angle_gamma   90.00
#
_symmetry.space_group_name_H-M   'P 1'
#
loop_
_entity.id
_entity.type
_entity.pdbx_description
1 polymer ?
#
loop_
_entity_poly.entity_id
_entity_poly.type
_entity_poly.pdbx_seq_one_letter_code
_entity_poly.pdbx_strand_id
1 'polypeptide(L)'
;MDQAFFDQLDHWHRQEQFQQIIDAIEAIPAEQRGYELTGLLARAYANTGAAGETDPFEKAVSLLRSTEAEGADDPNWHFRMGYALYYLDREEEAIPHLRRVLNLVPDDPETQAFWADCRELLTACHAAVETREITARYESDPLDVHNTLDYLLRVSLHGCLGCENSVEGDHIWCPDWELTITPQIEQITENSIVLNFYLFAPQWGKELFECSVGMGAGPKQALGMACGSFLFSFMQGVGLMERGEQARELETSFAGNAHRWRVYISDVVGMGDSPNLGAPSYYWDILGEHIAKRLGNQKLCYVKIYGAKSGGDVTGECRIDDIKSEELSALVAGLVEQWDVEGFASHKQFFFLRQEAETTLPDAYLGWDGRERLKHKVKTAAELFHACDNQELYDSLPQRLEEALEDPTLAAECYAFLPEICAENAFDEVTYSETVDIAVGNQPAVTCYKNQLADYWPLHHALFTLFEQGAFGEQANVIYQEYISTSAIYNVISQMKKKGTSLKDAQLTALRYQVGGGFEIR
;
A
#
# COMPACT_ATOMS: atom_id res chain seq x y z
N MET A 1 -4.09 13.97 61.33
CA MET A 1 -5.06 12.89 61.06
C MET A 1 -4.46 11.57 61.49
N ASP A 2 -5.28 10.57 61.81
CA ASP A 2 -4.81 9.25 62.23
C ASP A 2 -4.65 8.30 61.04
N GLN A 3 -3.92 7.20 61.24
CA GLN A 3 -3.64 6.22 60.20
C GLN A 3 -4.92 5.60 59.60
N ALA A 4 -5.95 5.43 60.42
CA ALA A 4 -7.22 4.85 60.00
C ALA A 4 -7.91 5.67 58.88
N PHE A 5 -7.77 6.99 58.91
CA PHE A 5 -8.29 7.84 57.83
C PHE A 5 -7.56 7.60 56.50
N PHE A 6 -6.22 7.56 56.52
CA PHE A 6 -5.44 7.28 55.30
C PHE A 6 -5.70 5.88 54.75
N ASP A 7 -5.79 4.87 55.63
CA ASP A 7 -6.13 3.51 55.23
C ASP A 7 -7.52 3.45 54.55
N GLN A 8 -8.48 4.27 55.02
CA GLN A 8 -9.80 4.38 54.41
C GLN A 8 -9.75 5.05 53.02
N LEU A 9 -8.95 6.10 52.84
CA LEU A 9 -8.76 6.75 51.54
C LEU A 9 -8.13 5.78 50.53
N ASP A 10 -7.13 5.01 50.96
CA ASP A 10 -6.49 4.00 50.12
C ASP A 10 -7.43 2.83 49.79
N HIS A 11 -8.29 2.43 50.74
CA HIS A 11 -9.35 1.46 50.46
C HIS A 11 -10.30 1.95 49.38
N TRP A 12 -10.79 3.19 49.48
CA TRP A 12 -11.65 3.79 48.46
C TRP A 12 -10.94 3.92 47.11
N HIS A 13 -9.65 4.25 47.10
CA HIS A 13 -8.88 4.38 45.87
C HIS A 13 -8.80 3.03 45.13
N ARG A 14 -8.56 1.94 45.85
CA ARG A 14 -8.55 0.57 45.30
C ARG A 14 -9.93 0.08 44.84
N GLN A 15 -11.01 0.72 45.28
CA GLN A 15 -12.37 0.44 44.84
C GLN A 15 -12.86 1.45 43.78
N GLU A 16 -11.97 2.32 43.28
CA GLU A 16 -12.29 3.38 42.32
C GLU A 16 -13.37 4.35 42.82
N GLN A 17 -13.54 4.46 44.14
CA GLN A 17 -14.52 5.34 44.80
C GLN A 17 -13.93 6.75 44.96
N PHE A 18 -13.49 7.35 43.85
CA PHE A 18 -12.76 8.62 43.86
C PHE A 18 -13.61 9.78 44.39
N GLN A 19 -14.92 9.81 44.11
CA GLN A 19 -15.81 10.83 44.67
C GLN A 19 -15.88 10.78 46.20
N GLN A 20 -15.82 9.60 46.82
CA GLN A 20 -15.81 9.47 48.28
C GLN A 20 -14.52 10.03 48.89
N ILE A 21 -13.39 9.88 48.20
CA ILE A 21 -12.12 10.50 48.59
C ILE A 21 -12.23 12.03 48.51
N ILE A 22 -12.80 12.55 47.42
CA ILE A 22 -13.01 13.99 47.22
C ILE A 22 -13.88 14.55 48.36
N ASP A 23 -15.07 13.98 48.56
CA ASP A 23 -16.01 14.44 49.59
C ASP A 23 -15.38 14.42 50.99
N ALA A 24 -14.64 13.36 51.33
CA ALA A 24 -14.02 13.19 52.63
C ALA A 24 -12.88 14.20 52.88
N ILE A 25 -12.03 14.46 51.88
CA ILE A 25 -10.93 15.42 52.03
C ILE A 25 -11.46 16.87 51.95
N GLU A 26 -12.48 17.14 51.14
CA GLU A 26 -13.03 18.49 51.02
C GLU A 26 -13.77 18.96 52.27
N ALA A 27 -14.32 18.04 53.06
CA ALA A 27 -14.88 18.34 54.39
C ALA A 27 -13.85 18.92 55.37
N ILE A 28 -12.55 18.74 55.10
CA ILE A 28 -11.46 19.30 55.89
C ILE A 28 -11.12 20.70 55.33
N PRO A 29 -11.02 21.75 56.16
CA PRO A 29 -10.60 23.08 55.73
C PRO A 29 -9.26 23.04 54.98
N ALA A 30 -9.12 23.81 53.90
CA ALA A 30 -7.97 23.74 53.01
C ALA A 30 -6.62 23.93 53.74
N GLU A 31 -6.59 24.80 54.75
CA GLU A 31 -5.42 25.10 55.58
C GLU A 31 -4.97 23.92 56.46
N GLN A 32 -5.85 22.93 56.67
CA GLN A 32 -5.61 21.77 57.52
C GLN A 32 -5.28 20.49 56.73
N ARG A 33 -5.38 20.52 55.39
CA ARG A 33 -5.11 19.35 54.54
C ARG A 33 -3.61 19.03 54.47
N GLY A 34 -2.77 20.07 54.44
CA GLY A 34 -1.33 19.91 54.27
C GLY A 34 -0.96 19.25 52.93
N TYR A 35 0.30 18.86 52.80
CA TYR A 35 0.85 18.31 51.56
C TYR A 35 0.16 17.01 51.11
N GLU A 36 0.11 16.02 52.01
CA GLU A 36 -0.28 14.65 51.68
C GLU A 36 -1.75 14.56 51.22
N LEU A 37 -2.69 15.17 51.96
CA LEU A 37 -4.10 15.14 51.58
C LEU A 37 -4.41 16.00 50.37
N THR A 38 -3.66 17.09 50.16
CA THR A 38 -3.79 17.88 48.93
C THR A 38 -3.37 17.05 47.71
N GLY A 39 -2.29 16.28 47.84
CA GLY A 39 -1.85 15.33 46.81
C GLY A 39 -2.85 14.20 46.55
N LEU A 40 -3.44 13.62 47.61
CA LEU A 40 -4.47 12.57 47.48
C LEU A 40 -5.77 13.10 46.87
N LEU A 41 -6.16 14.33 47.22
CA LEU A 41 -7.31 15.02 46.63
C LEU A 41 -7.08 15.29 45.15
N ALA A 42 -5.89 15.77 44.77
CA ALA A 42 -5.54 15.98 43.36
C ALA A 42 -5.58 14.67 42.57
N ARG A 43 -5.04 13.57 43.13
CA ARG A 43 -5.14 12.23 42.52
C ARG A 43 -6.60 11.81 42.32
N ALA A 44 -7.45 12.02 43.32
CA ALA A 44 -8.85 11.64 43.23
C ALA A 44 -9.59 12.46 42.15
N TYR A 45 -9.35 13.78 42.07
CA TYR A 45 -9.89 14.62 41.01
C TYR A 45 -9.42 14.19 39.61
N ALA A 46 -8.13 13.93 39.42
CA ALA A 46 -7.61 13.46 38.14
C ALA A 46 -8.25 12.12 37.73
N ASN A 47 -8.46 11.21 38.68
CA ASN A 47 -9.07 9.90 38.41
C ASN A 47 -10.61 9.95 38.23
N THR A 48 -11.28 11.04 38.61
CA THR A 48 -12.70 11.25 38.27
C THR A 48 -12.91 11.78 36.86
N GLY A 49 -11.89 12.38 36.25
CA GLY A 49 -12.02 13.01 34.94
C GLY A 49 -12.19 11.97 33.83
N ALA A 50 -13.19 12.18 32.98
CA ALA A 50 -13.30 11.45 31.72
C ALA A 50 -12.47 12.12 30.62
N ALA A 51 -12.12 11.36 29.58
CA ALA A 51 -11.47 11.92 28.40
C ALA A 51 -12.31 13.05 27.80
N GLY A 52 -11.69 14.22 27.59
CA GLY A 52 -12.34 15.43 27.08
C GLY A 52 -12.99 16.34 28.14
N GLU A 53 -13.02 15.94 29.41
CA GLU A 53 -13.35 16.86 30.50
C GLU A 53 -12.15 17.70 30.89
N THR A 54 -12.36 18.96 31.30
CA THR A 54 -11.27 19.86 31.73
C THR A 54 -11.30 20.13 33.22
N ASP A 55 -12.49 20.24 33.82
CA ASP A 55 -12.67 20.75 35.18
C ASP A 55 -11.97 19.88 36.25
N PRO A 56 -12.07 18.54 36.24
CA PRO A 56 -11.41 17.70 37.24
C PRO A 56 -9.88 17.79 37.15
N PHE A 57 -9.32 17.86 35.93
CA PHE A 57 -7.87 17.94 35.74
C PHE A 57 -7.33 19.32 36.08
N GLU A 58 -8.01 20.41 35.72
CA GLU A 58 -7.62 21.76 36.16
C GLU A 58 -7.66 21.90 37.68
N LYS A 59 -8.65 21.26 38.33
CA LYS A 59 -8.71 21.20 39.80
C LYS A 59 -7.51 20.44 40.38
N ALA A 60 -7.14 19.31 39.80
CA ALA A 60 -5.96 18.54 40.19
C ALA A 60 -4.67 19.37 40.02
N VAL A 61 -4.47 20.02 38.88
CA VAL A 61 -3.33 20.91 38.60
C VAL A 61 -3.28 22.07 39.60
N SER A 62 -4.41 22.70 39.89
CA SER A 62 -4.49 23.80 40.87
C SER A 62 -4.07 23.35 42.28
N LEU A 63 -4.54 22.18 42.73
CA LEU A 63 -4.17 21.60 44.02
C LEU A 63 -2.67 21.26 44.07
N LEU A 64 -2.14 20.62 43.02
CA LEU A 64 -0.72 20.26 42.97
C LEU A 64 0.19 21.49 42.91
N ARG A 65 -0.19 22.53 42.14
CA ARG A 65 0.55 23.80 42.10
C ARG A 65 0.61 24.49 43.47
N SER A 66 -0.41 24.33 44.32
CA SER A 66 -0.40 24.89 45.67
C SER A 66 0.63 24.26 46.60
N THR A 67 1.19 23.10 46.22
CA THR A 67 2.16 22.32 47.00
C THR A 67 3.46 22.04 46.23
N GLU A 68 3.79 22.89 45.25
CA GLU A 68 4.95 22.71 44.36
C GLU A 68 6.27 22.67 45.14
N ALA A 69 6.43 23.54 46.16
CA ALA A 69 7.65 23.61 46.94
C ALA A 69 7.91 22.31 47.73
N GLU A 70 6.87 21.72 48.30
CA GLU A 70 6.93 20.45 49.02
C GLU A 70 7.10 19.25 48.08
N GLY A 71 6.58 19.33 46.86
CA GLY A 71 6.58 18.24 45.88
C GLY A 71 7.80 18.15 44.97
N ALA A 72 8.76 19.08 45.04
CA ALA A 72 9.88 19.18 44.11
C ALA A 72 10.76 17.93 43.98
N ASP A 73 10.81 17.10 45.03
CA ASP A 73 11.56 15.83 45.08
C ASP A 73 10.65 14.61 45.30
N ASP A 74 9.32 14.75 45.12
CA ASP A 74 8.37 13.62 45.20
C ASP A 74 7.99 13.11 43.80
N PRO A 75 8.38 11.88 43.41
CA PRO A 75 7.98 11.30 42.14
C PRO A 75 6.45 11.17 41.98
N ASN A 76 5.68 10.97 43.06
CA ASN A 76 4.22 10.88 42.98
C ASN A 76 3.59 12.23 42.63
N TRP A 77 4.09 13.33 43.20
CA TRP A 77 3.63 14.67 42.85
C TRP A 77 3.89 14.97 41.37
N HIS A 78 5.11 14.68 40.90
CA HIS A 78 5.48 14.86 39.49
C HIS A 78 4.62 14.00 38.55
N PHE A 79 4.38 12.73 38.89
CA PHE A 79 3.52 11.86 38.09
C PHE A 79 2.08 12.38 38.02
N ARG A 80 1.49 12.78 39.15
CA ARG A 80 0.12 13.33 39.21
C ARG A 80 0.00 14.62 38.40
N MET A 81 1.02 15.47 38.44
CA MET A 81 1.06 16.71 37.64
C MET A 81 1.15 16.39 36.14
N GLY A 82 2.08 15.51 35.76
CA GLY A 82 2.23 15.07 34.37
C GLY A 82 0.96 14.42 33.81
N TYR A 83 0.32 13.54 34.59
CA TYR A 83 -0.94 12.90 34.24
C TYR A 83 -2.06 13.92 34.01
N ALA A 84 -2.28 14.83 34.96
CA ALA A 84 -3.34 15.83 34.82
C ALA A 84 -3.10 16.79 33.64
N LEU A 85 -1.85 17.19 33.39
CA LEU A 85 -1.48 18.03 32.24
C LEU A 85 -1.65 17.30 30.90
N TYR A 86 -1.36 16.00 30.84
CA TYR A 86 -1.59 15.19 29.63
C TYR A 86 -3.07 15.20 29.22
N TYR A 87 -3.99 14.95 30.15
CA TYR A 87 -5.44 14.98 29.87
C TYR A 87 -6.01 16.37 29.61
N LEU A 88 -5.22 17.43 29.82
CA LEU A 88 -5.56 18.80 29.44
C LEU A 88 -4.98 19.21 28.08
N ASP A 89 -4.40 18.27 27.31
CA ASP A 89 -3.67 18.55 26.06
C ASP A 89 -2.52 19.57 26.26
N ARG A 90 -1.86 19.51 27.43
CA ARG A 90 -0.75 20.38 27.84
C ARG A 90 0.56 19.57 27.97
N GLU A 91 0.86 18.78 26.95
CA GLU A 91 1.94 17.79 26.95
C GLU A 91 3.34 18.43 27.06
N GLU A 92 3.55 19.62 26.49
CA GLU A 92 4.80 20.37 26.66
C GLU A 92 5.09 20.70 28.13
N GLU A 93 4.04 20.99 28.92
CA GLU A 93 4.15 21.16 30.37
C GLU A 93 4.26 19.82 31.09
N ALA A 94 3.63 18.75 30.61
CA ALA A 94 3.68 17.42 31.23
C ALA A 94 5.07 16.77 31.15
N ILE A 95 5.75 16.89 30.00
CA ILE A 95 7.06 16.27 29.72
C ILE A 95 8.10 16.50 30.82
N PRO A 96 8.39 17.74 31.28
CA PRO A 96 9.37 17.95 32.34
C PRO A 96 9.00 17.28 33.66
N HIS A 97 7.70 17.17 34.01
CA HIS A 97 7.27 16.46 35.20
C HIS A 97 7.46 14.96 35.07
N LEU A 98 7.03 14.35 33.96
CA LEU A 98 7.19 12.91 33.72
C LEU A 98 8.67 12.51 33.66
N ARG A 99 9.52 13.31 33.02
CA ARG A 99 10.98 13.11 33.05
C ARG A 99 11.55 13.20 34.46
N ARG A 100 11.02 14.09 35.30
CA ARG A 100 11.49 14.24 36.69
C ARG A 100 11.17 13.01 37.53
N VAL A 101 10.03 12.33 37.31
CA VAL A 101 9.74 11.02 37.92
C VAL A 101 10.86 10.04 37.61
N LEU A 102 11.18 9.83 36.32
CA LEU A 102 12.19 8.86 35.88
C LEU A 102 13.60 9.19 36.38
N ASN A 103 13.89 10.46 36.68
CA ASN A 103 15.17 10.88 37.26
C ASN A 103 15.25 10.73 38.80
N LEU A 104 14.10 10.75 39.49
CA LEU A 104 14.03 10.62 40.95
C LEU A 104 14.00 9.17 41.40
N VAL A 105 13.50 8.28 40.56
CA VAL A 105 13.29 6.87 40.91
C VAL A 105 14.52 6.03 40.54
N PRO A 106 14.85 4.99 41.32
CA PRO A 106 15.87 4.02 40.95
C PRO A 106 15.67 3.37 39.56
N ASP A 107 16.77 3.06 38.88
CA ASP A 107 16.79 2.38 37.57
C ASP A 107 16.72 0.84 37.68
N ASP A 108 16.32 0.31 38.84
CA ASP A 108 16.18 -1.14 39.01
C ASP A 108 14.86 -1.65 38.36
N PRO A 109 14.83 -2.90 37.86
CA PRO A 109 13.67 -3.42 37.13
C PRO A 109 12.33 -3.37 37.88
N GLU A 110 12.33 -3.53 39.21
CA GLU A 110 11.09 -3.53 40.01
C GLU A 110 10.51 -2.11 40.08
N THR A 111 11.36 -1.12 40.37
CA THR A 111 10.97 0.29 40.35
C THR A 111 10.56 0.74 38.94
N GLN A 112 11.29 0.33 37.92
CA GLN A 112 10.95 0.67 36.54
C GLN A 112 9.62 0.02 36.12
N ALA A 113 9.31 -1.19 36.57
CA ALA A 113 8.01 -1.81 36.32
C ALA A 113 6.87 -1.04 37.00
N PHE A 114 7.08 -0.55 38.23
CA PHE A 114 6.09 0.26 38.95
C PHE A 114 5.76 1.58 38.22
N TRP A 115 6.73 2.19 37.54
CA TRP A 115 6.56 3.45 36.79
C TRP A 115 6.39 3.27 35.28
N ALA A 116 5.93 2.10 34.81
CA ALA A 116 5.71 1.84 33.39
C ALA A 116 4.78 2.89 32.73
N ASP A 117 3.65 3.19 33.38
CA ASP A 117 2.69 4.21 32.93
C ASP A 117 3.35 5.60 32.73
N CYS A 118 4.34 5.95 33.55
CA CYS A 118 5.06 7.22 33.40
C CYS A 118 5.87 7.28 32.11
N ARG A 119 6.48 6.16 31.70
CA ARG A 119 7.20 6.07 30.42
C ARG A 119 6.24 6.08 29.25
N GLU A 120 5.13 5.36 29.35
CA GLU A 120 4.08 5.35 28.32
C GLU A 120 3.49 6.73 28.11
N LEU A 121 3.12 7.44 29.19
CA LEU A 121 2.66 8.82 29.13
C LEU A 121 3.71 9.76 28.55
N LEU A 122 4.99 9.61 28.94
CA LEU A 122 6.06 10.45 28.39
C LEU A 122 6.22 10.25 26.88
N THR A 123 6.15 9.00 26.41
CA THR A 123 6.17 8.66 24.98
C THR A 123 4.95 9.26 24.26
N ALA A 124 3.75 9.11 24.83
CA ALA A 124 2.52 9.68 24.28
C ALA A 124 2.58 11.21 24.20
N CYS A 125 3.10 11.88 25.24
CA CYS A 125 3.32 13.33 25.24
C CYS A 125 4.26 13.76 24.10
N HIS A 126 5.39 13.07 23.93
CA HIS A 126 6.32 13.35 22.86
C HIS A 126 5.69 13.17 21.47
N ALA A 127 4.95 12.07 21.27
CA ALA A 127 4.23 11.83 20.01
C ALA A 127 3.15 12.89 19.74
N ALA A 128 2.43 13.35 20.77
CA ALA A 128 1.39 14.38 20.63
C ALA A 128 1.98 15.76 20.29
N VAL A 129 3.12 16.13 20.89
CA VAL A 129 3.85 17.35 20.53
C VAL A 129 4.36 17.27 19.10
N GLU A 130 5.05 16.19 18.73
CA GLU A 130 5.56 15.98 17.38
C GLU A 130 4.43 16.04 16.33
N THR A 131 3.31 15.36 16.58
CA THR A 131 2.11 15.39 15.72
C THR A 131 1.58 16.82 15.51
N ARG A 132 1.53 17.63 16.56
CA ARG A 132 1.09 19.03 16.46
C ARG A 132 2.05 19.88 15.65
N GLU A 133 3.35 19.70 15.84
CA GLU A 133 4.37 20.40 15.05
C GLU A 133 4.30 20.04 13.57
N ILE A 134 4.16 18.74 13.24
CA ILE A 134 3.98 18.25 11.86
C ILE A 134 2.73 18.86 11.25
N THR A 135 1.60 18.81 11.97
CA THR A 135 0.33 19.38 11.52
C THR A 135 0.45 20.88 11.26
N ALA A 136 1.11 21.62 12.14
CA ALA A 136 1.33 23.05 11.96
C ALA A 136 2.21 23.37 10.75
N ARG A 137 3.28 22.61 10.51
CA ARG A 137 4.12 22.75 9.29
C ARG A 137 3.30 22.50 8.03
N TYR A 138 2.54 21.40 8.01
CA TYR A 138 1.64 21.09 6.90
C TYR A 138 0.62 22.19 6.64
N GLU A 139 -0.05 22.69 7.68
CA GLU A 139 -1.06 23.75 7.52
C GLU A 139 -0.46 25.09 7.08
N SER A 140 0.81 25.34 7.36
CA SER A 140 1.51 26.57 6.92
C SER A 140 1.88 26.55 5.44
N ASP A 141 2.22 25.40 4.88
CA ASP A 141 2.55 25.21 3.47
C ASP A 141 2.15 23.80 3.01
N PRO A 142 0.86 23.57 2.72
CA PRO A 142 0.34 22.24 2.39
C PRO A 142 0.62 21.80 0.95
N LEU A 143 1.26 22.65 0.14
CA LEU A 143 1.71 22.32 -1.21
C LEU A 143 3.21 21.96 -1.24
N ASP A 144 3.94 22.19 -0.14
CA ASP A 144 5.29 21.69 0.02
C ASP A 144 5.27 20.15 0.15
N VAL A 145 6.04 19.50 -0.73
CA VAL A 145 6.07 18.04 -0.84
C VAL A 145 6.64 17.41 0.43
N HIS A 146 7.62 18.03 1.08
CA HIS A 146 8.24 17.50 2.29
C HIS A 146 7.28 17.56 3.47
N ASN A 147 6.63 18.70 3.70
CA ASN A 147 5.63 18.87 4.74
C ASN A 147 4.44 17.92 4.54
N THR A 148 3.99 17.75 3.28
CA THR A 148 2.87 16.86 2.96
C THR A 148 3.24 15.40 3.16
N LEU A 149 4.44 14.98 2.77
CA LEU A 149 4.90 13.60 2.96
C LEU A 149 5.05 13.26 4.44
N ASP A 150 5.62 14.16 5.24
CA ASP A 150 5.77 14.00 6.69
C ASP A 150 4.39 13.88 7.37
N TYR A 151 3.42 14.71 6.96
CA TYR A 151 2.03 14.61 7.42
C TYR A 151 1.34 13.32 6.99
N LEU A 152 1.53 12.89 5.74
CA LEU A 152 0.97 11.65 5.21
C LEU A 152 1.48 10.45 6.04
N LEU A 153 2.80 10.33 6.22
CA LEU A 153 3.43 9.22 6.93
C LEU A 153 3.02 9.18 8.40
N ARG A 154 3.19 10.29 9.12
CA ARG A 154 3.11 10.31 10.59
C ARG A 154 1.74 10.59 11.16
N VAL A 155 0.88 11.27 10.39
CA VAL A 155 -0.46 11.66 10.86
C VAL A 155 -1.56 10.88 10.15
N SER A 156 -1.42 10.65 8.84
CA SER A 156 -2.50 10.06 8.04
C SER A 156 -2.43 8.54 7.90
N LEU A 157 -1.23 7.95 7.90
CA LEU A 157 -1.02 6.52 7.71
C LEU A 157 -0.61 5.79 8.99
N HIS A 158 0.37 6.32 9.73
CA HIS A 158 0.83 5.71 10.98
C HIS A 158 -0.34 5.52 11.95
N GLY A 159 -0.45 4.33 12.52
CA GLY A 159 -1.57 3.94 13.39
C GLY A 159 -2.91 3.67 12.67
N CYS A 160 -3.02 3.88 11.36
CA CYS A 160 -4.28 3.71 10.60
C CYS A 160 -4.30 2.45 9.70
N LEU A 161 -3.24 1.65 9.67
CA LEU A 161 -3.11 0.47 8.79
C LEU A 161 -3.77 -0.81 9.32
N GLY A 162 -4.28 -0.80 10.56
CA GLY A 162 -4.92 -1.97 11.17
C GLY A 162 -3.93 -3.05 11.64
N CYS A 163 -2.66 -2.70 11.80
CA CYS A 163 -1.60 -3.51 12.40
C CYS A 163 -0.63 -2.60 13.19
N GLU A 164 0.21 -3.18 14.05
CA GLU A 164 1.37 -2.44 14.58
C GLU A 164 2.26 -1.97 13.43
N ASN A 165 2.79 -0.76 13.53
CA ASN A 165 3.65 -0.18 12.51
C ASN A 165 4.53 0.95 13.07
N SER A 166 5.61 1.26 12.37
CA SER A 166 6.54 2.36 12.67
C SER A 166 6.87 3.14 11.40
N VAL A 167 7.14 4.44 11.54
CA VAL A 167 7.65 5.26 10.44
C VAL A 167 9.18 5.19 10.45
N GLU A 168 9.78 4.78 9.34
CA GLU A 168 11.22 4.64 9.14
C GLU A 168 11.66 5.47 7.94
N GLY A 169 12.15 6.69 8.18
CA GLY A 169 12.51 7.60 7.10
C GLY A 169 11.30 7.98 6.24
N ASP A 170 11.27 7.51 5.00
CA ASP A 170 10.26 7.80 3.97
C ASP A 170 9.23 6.67 3.78
N HIS A 171 9.26 5.64 4.64
CA HIS A 171 8.34 4.50 4.55
C HIS A 171 7.76 4.10 5.90
N ILE A 172 6.74 3.25 5.85
CA ILE A 172 6.13 2.63 7.02
C ILE A 172 6.50 1.16 7.03
N TRP A 173 6.99 0.68 8.17
CA TRP A 173 7.28 -0.71 8.43
C TRP A 173 6.17 -1.34 9.28
N CYS A 174 5.62 -2.46 8.82
CA CYS A 174 4.60 -3.25 9.52
C CYS A 174 5.20 -4.63 9.87
N PRO A 175 5.73 -4.83 11.09
CA PRO A 175 6.52 -6.01 11.44
C PRO A 175 5.73 -7.32 11.34
N ASP A 176 4.44 -7.32 11.71
CA ASP A 176 3.60 -8.53 11.69
C ASP A 176 3.43 -9.13 10.29
N TRP A 177 3.51 -8.28 9.26
CA TRP A 177 3.28 -8.67 7.87
C TRP A 177 4.58 -8.63 7.04
N GLU A 178 5.72 -8.35 7.67
CA GLU A 178 6.99 -8.09 6.99
C GLU A 178 6.83 -7.10 5.81
N LEU A 179 5.99 -6.09 6.01
CA LEU A 179 5.51 -5.20 4.96
C LEU A 179 6.13 -3.81 5.07
N THR A 180 6.75 -3.36 3.99
CA THR A 180 7.16 -1.97 3.78
C THR A 180 6.17 -1.26 2.87
N ILE A 181 5.72 -0.07 3.26
CA ILE A 181 4.85 0.81 2.47
C ILE A 181 5.58 2.14 2.23
N THR A 182 5.88 2.44 0.97
CA THR A 182 6.57 3.68 0.57
C THR A 182 5.62 4.56 -0.23
N PRO A 183 5.03 5.61 0.38
CA PRO A 183 4.24 6.59 -0.34
C PRO A 183 5.12 7.60 -1.08
N GLN A 184 4.66 8.02 -2.26
CA GLN A 184 5.26 9.07 -3.07
C GLN A 184 4.17 10.05 -3.51
N ILE A 185 4.49 11.34 -3.49
CA ILE A 185 3.61 12.40 -4.00
C ILE A 185 4.01 12.64 -5.45
N GLU A 186 3.19 12.18 -6.38
CA GLU A 186 3.39 12.40 -7.82
C GLU A 186 3.03 13.84 -8.20
N GLN A 187 1.91 14.31 -7.67
CA GLN A 187 1.39 15.65 -7.96
C GLN A 187 0.60 16.19 -6.79
N ILE A 188 0.75 17.49 -6.52
CA ILE A 188 -0.08 18.23 -5.57
C ILE A 188 -0.51 19.58 -6.15
N THR A 189 -1.78 19.93 -5.94
CA THR A 189 -2.38 21.21 -6.32
C THR A 189 -3.27 21.72 -5.17
N GLU A 190 -3.85 22.91 -5.33
CA GLU A 190 -4.79 23.47 -4.35
C GLU A 190 -6.00 22.57 -4.06
N ASN A 191 -6.42 21.75 -5.04
CA ASN A 191 -7.66 20.98 -4.96
C ASN A 191 -7.49 19.48 -5.27
N SER A 192 -6.29 19.04 -5.62
CA SER A 192 -6.02 17.65 -5.96
C SER A 192 -4.66 17.17 -5.48
N ILE A 193 -4.56 15.87 -5.26
CA ILE A 193 -3.29 15.20 -5.01
C ILE A 193 -3.30 13.82 -5.67
N VAL A 194 -2.14 13.39 -6.15
CA VAL A 194 -1.91 12.06 -6.69
C VAL A 194 -0.83 11.40 -5.83
N LEU A 195 -1.22 10.33 -5.14
CA LEU A 195 -0.35 9.53 -4.29
C LEU A 195 -0.07 8.19 -4.95
N ASN A 196 1.20 7.81 -5.01
CA ASN A 196 1.66 6.50 -5.44
C ASN A 196 2.15 5.73 -4.21
N PHE A 197 1.62 4.53 -4.00
CA PHE A 197 2.02 3.65 -2.90
C PHE A 197 2.70 2.42 -3.46
N TYR A 198 3.94 2.18 -3.02
CA TYR A 198 4.70 0.98 -3.32
C TYR A 198 4.73 0.10 -2.08
N LEU A 199 4.28 -1.14 -2.21
CA LEU A 199 4.16 -2.08 -1.11
C LEU A 199 4.99 -3.32 -1.39
N PHE A 200 5.87 -3.68 -0.47
CA PHE A 200 6.72 -4.84 -0.60
C PHE A 200 6.67 -5.70 0.65
N ALA A 201 6.43 -6.99 0.44
CA ALA A 201 6.59 -8.02 1.46
C ALA A 201 7.27 -9.25 0.82
N PRO A 202 8.34 -9.82 1.42
CA PRO A 202 9.11 -10.91 0.81
C PRO A 202 8.26 -12.13 0.40
N GLN A 203 7.20 -12.41 1.17
CA GLN A 203 6.29 -13.53 0.94
C GLN A 203 5.45 -13.38 -0.33
N TRP A 204 5.27 -12.17 -0.87
CA TRP A 204 4.51 -11.94 -2.10
C TRP A 204 5.34 -12.22 -3.36
N GLY A 205 6.68 -12.18 -3.26
CA GLY A 205 7.58 -12.37 -4.39
C GLY A 205 7.54 -11.24 -5.45
N LYS A 206 6.77 -10.18 -5.19
CA LYS A 206 6.63 -8.98 -6.03
C LYS A 206 6.29 -7.77 -5.17
N GLU A 207 6.62 -6.59 -5.70
CA GLU A 207 6.08 -5.32 -5.24
C GLU A 207 4.66 -5.14 -5.78
N LEU A 208 3.78 -4.56 -4.97
CA LEU A 208 2.45 -4.12 -5.38
C LEU A 208 2.43 -2.60 -5.47
N PHE A 209 1.64 -2.09 -6.40
CA PHE A 209 1.52 -0.65 -6.67
C PHE A 209 0.05 -0.21 -6.62
N GLU A 210 -0.20 0.92 -5.96
CA GLU A 210 -1.48 1.63 -6.05
C GLU A 210 -1.31 3.14 -6.24
N CYS A 211 -2.05 3.67 -7.22
CA CYS A 211 -2.20 5.09 -7.45
C CYS A 211 -3.56 5.57 -6.93
N SER A 212 -3.53 6.48 -5.95
CA SER A 212 -4.71 7.07 -5.34
C SER A 212 -4.80 8.57 -5.60
N VAL A 213 -5.88 8.98 -6.27
CA VAL A 213 -6.18 10.38 -6.57
C VAL A 213 -7.20 10.89 -5.58
N GLY A 214 -6.90 12.04 -4.98
CA GLY A 214 -7.81 12.75 -4.09
C GLY A 214 -8.18 14.10 -4.68
N MET A 215 -9.46 14.46 -4.56
CA MET A 215 -9.98 15.78 -4.94
C MET A 215 -10.75 16.37 -3.77
N GLY A 216 -10.60 17.67 -3.54
CA GLY A 216 -11.28 18.37 -2.45
C GLY A 216 -11.27 19.89 -2.59
N ALA A 217 -11.98 20.56 -1.68
CA ALA A 217 -12.05 22.02 -1.59
C ALA A 217 -10.72 22.67 -1.16
N GLY A 218 -9.76 21.86 -0.68
CA GLY A 218 -8.41 22.29 -0.34
C GLY A 218 -7.46 21.09 -0.19
N PRO A 219 -6.14 21.34 0.00
CA PRO A 219 -5.14 20.28 0.01
C PRO A 219 -5.38 19.21 1.09
N LYS A 220 -5.82 19.61 2.30
CA LYS A 220 -6.11 18.68 3.41
C LYS A 220 -7.23 17.70 3.07
N GLN A 221 -8.28 18.19 2.40
CA GLN A 221 -9.37 17.33 1.96
C GLN A 221 -8.91 16.43 0.81
N ALA A 222 -8.17 16.95 -0.17
CA ALA A 222 -7.63 16.14 -1.26
C ALA A 222 -6.72 15.01 -0.72
N LEU A 223 -5.82 15.32 0.20
CA LEU A 223 -4.96 14.34 0.89
C LEU A 223 -5.77 13.30 1.64
N GLY A 224 -6.75 13.73 2.44
CA GLY A 224 -7.64 12.82 3.17
C GLY A 224 -8.41 11.89 2.23
N MET A 225 -8.87 12.37 1.07
CA MET A 225 -9.57 11.55 0.07
C MET A 225 -8.64 10.51 -0.58
N ALA A 226 -7.43 10.92 -0.98
CA ALA A 226 -6.45 9.99 -1.57
C ALA A 226 -6.01 8.92 -0.56
N CYS A 227 -5.67 9.34 0.66
CA CYS A 227 -5.25 8.46 1.74
C CYS A 227 -6.39 7.52 2.15
N GLY A 228 -7.60 8.05 2.36
CA GLY A 228 -8.78 7.26 2.69
C GLY A 228 -9.12 6.22 1.64
N SER A 229 -9.04 6.57 0.34
CA SER A 229 -9.21 5.57 -0.73
C SER A 229 -8.19 4.45 -0.64
N PHE A 230 -6.92 4.75 -0.37
CA PHE A 230 -5.89 3.72 -0.20
C PHE A 230 -6.16 2.83 1.03
N LEU A 231 -6.46 3.44 2.18
CA LEU A 231 -6.70 2.73 3.44
C LEU A 231 -7.93 1.82 3.36
N PHE A 232 -9.06 2.35 2.88
CA PHE A 232 -10.35 1.65 2.90
C PHE A 232 -10.59 0.71 1.72
N SER A 233 -9.76 0.74 0.67
CA SER A 233 -9.78 -0.32 -0.36
C SER A 233 -8.51 -1.17 -0.31
N PHE A 234 -7.35 -0.61 -0.64
CA PHE A 234 -6.16 -1.42 -0.86
C PHE A 234 -5.66 -2.06 0.44
N MET A 235 -5.41 -1.26 1.48
CA MET A 235 -4.92 -1.77 2.77
C MET A 235 -5.93 -2.61 3.52
N GLN A 236 -7.22 -2.29 3.40
CA GLN A 236 -8.28 -3.12 3.95
C GLN A 236 -8.21 -4.55 3.37
N GLY A 237 -8.03 -4.68 2.04
CA GLY A 237 -7.88 -5.99 1.39
C GLY A 237 -6.57 -6.70 1.73
N VAL A 238 -5.44 -5.97 1.84
CA VAL A 238 -4.17 -6.52 2.33
C VAL A 238 -4.33 -7.05 3.75
N GLY A 239 -5.01 -6.31 4.63
CA GLY A 239 -5.27 -6.75 6.00
C GLY A 239 -6.11 -8.02 6.07
N LEU A 240 -7.14 -8.16 5.22
CA LEU A 240 -7.89 -9.42 5.10
C LEU A 240 -6.98 -10.57 4.66
N MET A 241 -6.12 -10.33 3.66
CA MET A 241 -5.19 -11.33 3.13
C MET A 241 -4.19 -11.80 4.19
N GLU A 242 -3.52 -10.87 4.88
CA GLU A 242 -2.48 -11.23 5.85
C GLU A 242 -3.05 -11.81 7.15
N ARG A 243 -4.28 -11.46 7.53
CA ARG A 243 -5.00 -12.13 8.64
C ARG A 243 -5.68 -13.44 8.23
N GLY A 244 -5.76 -13.75 6.93
CA GLY A 244 -6.44 -14.95 6.42
C GLY A 244 -7.97 -14.90 6.61
N GLU A 245 -8.56 -13.71 6.67
CA GLU A 245 -9.97 -13.50 6.96
C GLU A 245 -10.80 -13.52 5.67
N GLN A 246 -11.99 -14.13 5.73
CA GLN A 246 -12.98 -14.11 4.63
C GLN A 246 -12.47 -14.65 3.28
N ALA A 247 -11.46 -15.54 3.30
CA ALA A 247 -10.86 -16.10 2.10
C ALA A 247 -11.89 -16.93 1.29
N ARG A 248 -11.95 -16.67 -0.03
CA ARG A 248 -12.65 -17.52 -0.99
C ARG A 248 -11.68 -18.47 -1.68
N GLU A 249 -12.13 -19.68 -1.99
CA GLU A 249 -11.32 -20.66 -2.72
C GLU A 249 -11.55 -20.52 -4.22
N LEU A 250 -10.45 -20.63 -4.98
CA LEU A 250 -10.48 -20.68 -6.44
C LEU A 250 -9.42 -21.69 -6.91
N GLU A 251 -9.78 -22.51 -7.89
CA GLU A 251 -8.85 -23.45 -8.54
C GLU A 251 -8.74 -23.10 -10.02
N THR A 252 -7.52 -23.02 -10.53
CA THR A 252 -7.23 -22.80 -11.96
C THR A 252 -6.27 -23.88 -12.46
N SER A 253 -6.16 -24.00 -13.79
CA SER A 253 -5.13 -24.83 -14.40
C SER A 253 -4.42 -24.07 -15.51
N PHE A 254 -3.10 -24.16 -15.52
CA PHE A 254 -2.24 -23.57 -16.54
C PHE A 254 -1.05 -24.48 -16.82
N ALA A 255 -0.66 -24.59 -18.09
CA ALA A 255 0.46 -25.45 -18.53
C ALA A 255 0.41 -26.90 -17.99
N GLY A 256 -0.80 -27.46 -17.79
CA GLY A 256 -0.99 -28.81 -17.26
C GLY A 256 -0.86 -28.95 -15.74
N ASN A 257 -0.65 -27.84 -15.02
CA ASN A 257 -0.59 -27.79 -13.57
C ASN A 257 -1.89 -27.24 -12.99
N ALA A 258 -2.25 -27.67 -11.79
CA ALA A 258 -3.36 -27.10 -11.02
C ALA A 258 -2.81 -26.08 -10.02
N HIS A 259 -3.52 -24.98 -9.85
CA HIS A 259 -3.18 -23.90 -8.92
C HIS A 259 -4.37 -23.62 -8.02
N ARG A 260 -4.15 -23.59 -6.70
CA ARG A 260 -5.16 -23.26 -5.71
C ARG A 260 -4.89 -21.86 -5.17
N TRP A 261 -5.94 -21.07 -5.06
CA TRP A 261 -5.87 -19.66 -4.68
C TRP A 261 -6.79 -19.37 -3.49
N ARG A 262 -6.31 -18.51 -2.61
CA ARG A 262 -7.11 -17.78 -1.63
C ARG A 262 -7.37 -16.38 -2.17
N VAL A 263 -8.64 -16.06 -2.39
CA VAL A 263 -9.10 -14.77 -2.90
C VAL A 263 -9.65 -13.94 -1.76
N TYR A 264 -9.13 -12.73 -1.62
CA TYR A 264 -9.54 -11.72 -0.66
C TYR A 264 -10.10 -10.52 -1.41
N ILE A 265 -11.32 -10.11 -1.06
CA ILE A 265 -12.05 -9.04 -1.74
C ILE A 265 -12.10 -7.84 -0.81
N SER A 266 -11.56 -6.71 -1.26
CA SER A 266 -11.61 -5.49 -0.46
C SER A 266 -13.01 -4.88 -0.41
N ASP A 267 -13.19 -3.88 0.45
CA ASP A 267 -14.34 -3.00 0.35
C ASP A 267 -14.32 -2.20 -0.96
N VAL A 268 -15.51 -1.76 -1.39
CA VAL A 268 -15.68 -0.83 -2.52
C VAL A 268 -15.66 0.59 -1.97
N VAL A 269 -14.68 1.37 -2.38
CA VAL A 269 -14.65 2.81 -2.07
C VAL A 269 -15.38 3.56 -3.18
N GLY A 270 -16.49 4.18 -2.82
CA GLY A 270 -17.28 5.03 -3.71
C GLY A 270 -17.01 6.52 -3.53
N MET A 271 -17.10 7.30 -4.61
CA MET A 271 -17.06 8.76 -4.57
C MET A 271 -18.22 9.37 -5.34
N GLY A 272 -18.68 10.53 -4.87
CA GLY A 272 -19.79 11.27 -5.48
C GLY A 272 -21.11 10.52 -5.35
N ASP A 273 -21.92 10.53 -6.40
CA ASP A 273 -23.25 9.92 -6.42
C ASP A 273 -23.19 8.41 -6.77
N SER A 274 -22.13 7.72 -6.32
CA SER A 274 -21.89 6.32 -6.68
C SER A 274 -22.94 5.37 -6.10
N PRO A 275 -23.44 4.39 -6.88
CA PRO A 275 -24.53 3.54 -6.45
C PRO A 275 -24.09 2.55 -5.36
N ASN A 276 -24.99 2.27 -4.42
CA ASN A 276 -24.75 1.20 -3.45
C ASN A 276 -24.94 -0.17 -4.12
N LEU A 277 -23.85 -0.96 -4.17
CA LEU A 277 -23.84 -2.29 -4.79
C LEU A 277 -24.44 -3.40 -3.92
N GLY A 278 -24.76 -3.13 -2.65
CA GLY A 278 -25.40 -4.06 -1.72
C GLY A 278 -24.49 -5.18 -1.17
N ALA A 279 -23.43 -5.58 -1.88
CA ALA A 279 -22.46 -6.56 -1.41
C ALA A 279 -21.04 -6.25 -1.93
N PRO A 280 -19.97 -6.45 -1.11
CA PRO A 280 -18.59 -6.32 -1.57
C PRO A 280 -18.24 -7.28 -2.72
N SER A 281 -18.95 -8.40 -2.87
CA SER A 281 -18.67 -9.38 -3.93
C SER A 281 -19.19 -9.00 -5.30
N TYR A 282 -19.94 -7.90 -5.45
CA TYR A 282 -20.62 -7.54 -6.70
C TYR A 282 -19.73 -7.64 -7.95
N TYR A 283 -18.55 -7.03 -7.93
CA TYR A 283 -17.63 -7.09 -9.07
C TYR A 283 -16.99 -8.47 -9.24
N TRP A 284 -16.66 -9.15 -8.13
CA TRP A 284 -16.08 -10.49 -8.17
C TRP A 284 -17.04 -11.51 -8.79
N ASP A 285 -18.32 -11.42 -8.46
CA ASP A 285 -19.34 -12.35 -8.94
C ASP A 285 -19.54 -12.24 -10.47
N ILE A 286 -19.09 -11.14 -11.09
CA ILE A 286 -19.14 -10.89 -12.53
C ILE A 286 -17.78 -11.18 -13.20
N LEU A 287 -16.69 -10.76 -12.57
CA LEU A 287 -15.36 -10.78 -13.19
C LEU A 287 -14.53 -12.01 -12.81
N GLY A 288 -14.85 -12.70 -11.72
CA GLY A 288 -14.02 -13.75 -11.12
C GLY A 288 -13.64 -14.88 -12.08
N GLU A 289 -14.60 -15.36 -12.89
CA GLU A 289 -14.32 -16.39 -13.91
C GLU A 289 -13.42 -15.88 -15.05
N HIS A 290 -13.51 -14.59 -15.39
CA HIS A 290 -12.68 -13.99 -16.43
C HIS A 290 -11.26 -13.68 -15.90
N ILE A 291 -11.14 -13.29 -14.64
CA ILE A 291 -9.86 -13.12 -13.94
C ILE A 291 -9.15 -14.48 -13.85
N ALA A 292 -9.87 -15.54 -13.47
CA ALA A 292 -9.30 -16.89 -13.34
C ALA A 292 -8.60 -17.39 -14.61
N LYS A 293 -9.07 -17.00 -15.80
CA LYS A 293 -8.45 -17.33 -17.10
C LYS A 293 -7.08 -16.68 -17.32
N ARG A 294 -6.75 -15.65 -16.55
CA ARG A 294 -5.51 -14.88 -16.66
C ARG A 294 -4.50 -15.25 -15.56
N LEU A 295 -4.83 -16.19 -14.69
CA LEU A 295 -3.96 -16.66 -13.62
C LEU A 295 -3.05 -17.79 -14.12
N GLY A 296 -1.74 -17.48 -14.20
CA GLY A 296 -0.66 -18.46 -14.32
C GLY A 296 -0.02 -18.78 -12.97
N ASN A 297 1.18 -19.36 -12.99
CA ASN A 297 1.91 -19.68 -11.77
C ASN A 297 2.54 -18.44 -11.14
N GLN A 298 2.11 -18.04 -9.93
CA GLN A 298 2.67 -16.89 -9.21
C GLN A 298 2.21 -16.84 -7.75
N LYS A 299 3.08 -16.41 -6.83
CA LYS A 299 2.76 -16.34 -5.39
C LYS A 299 1.54 -15.48 -5.04
N LEU A 300 1.43 -14.31 -5.68
CA LEU A 300 0.38 -13.34 -5.44
C LEU A 300 0.03 -12.63 -6.74
N CYS A 301 -1.26 -12.46 -7.00
CA CYS A 301 -1.82 -11.60 -8.04
C CYS A 301 -2.74 -10.58 -7.36
N TYR A 302 -2.73 -9.32 -7.80
CA TYR A 302 -3.74 -8.35 -7.37
C TYR A 302 -4.50 -7.76 -8.57
N VAL A 303 -5.79 -7.48 -8.37
CA VAL A 303 -6.67 -6.96 -9.41
C VAL A 303 -7.25 -5.65 -8.93
N LYS A 304 -7.12 -4.60 -9.74
CA LYS A 304 -7.75 -3.29 -9.51
C LYS A 304 -8.98 -3.17 -10.39
N ILE A 305 -10.10 -2.82 -9.77
CA ILE A 305 -11.33 -2.41 -10.45
C ILE A 305 -11.50 -0.91 -10.23
N TYR A 306 -11.69 -0.18 -11.31
CA TYR A 306 -12.08 1.22 -11.28
C TYR A 306 -13.19 1.49 -12.27
N GLY A 307 -14.29 2.04 -11.79
CA GLY A 307 -15.41 2.47 -12.62
C GLY A 307 -15.74 3.91 -12.32
N ALA A 308 -15.94 4.75 -13.34
CA ALA A 308 -16.35 6.13 -13.14
C ALA A 308 -17.32 6.60 -14.21
N LYS A 309 -18.29 7.43 -13.81
CA LYS A 309 -19.26 8.06 -14.69
C LYS A 309 -19.35 9.55 -14.40
N SER A 310 -19.31 10.37 -15.43
CA SER A 310 -19.54 11.82 -15.35
C SER A 310 -20.37 12.27 -16.53
N GLY A 311 -21.67 12.47 -16.31
CA GLY A 311 -22.60 12.72 -17.42
C GLY A 311 -22.63 11.55 -18.41
N GLY A 312 -22.27 11.81 -19.67
CA GLY A 312 -22.19 10.79 -20.72
C GLY A 312 -20.85 10.03 -20.78
N ASP A 313 -19.83 10.48 -20.06
CA ASP A 313 -18.50 9.88 -20.09
C ASP A 313 -18.43 8.70 -19.12
N VAL A 314 -18.05 7.53 -19.64
CA VAL A 314 -17.94 6.27 -18.89
C VAL A 314 -16.51 5.76 -18.97
N THR A 315 -15.93 5.51 -17.81
CA THR A 315 -14.63 4.84 -17.64
C THR A 315 -14.85 3.52 -16.93
N GLY A 316 -14.42 2.43 -17.54
CA GLY A 316 -14.25 1.14 -16.88
C GLY A 316 -12.81 0.69 -17.04
N GLU A 317 -12.19 0.30 -15.95
CA GLU A 317 -10.82 -0.16 -15.92
C GLU A 317 -10.70 -1.37 -14.99
N CYS A 318 -10.08 -2.41 -15.50
CA CYS A 318 -9.68 -3.57 -14.74
C CYS A 318 -8.21 -3.86 -15.03
N ARG A 319 -7.36 -3.85 -14.01
CA ARG A 319 -5.92 -4.16 -14.12
C ARG A 319 -5.59 -5.40 -13.32
N ILE A 320 -4.73 -6.26 -13.84
CA ILE A 320 -4.16 -7.42 -13.15
C ILE A 320 -2.66 -7.18 -13.02
N ASP A 321 -2.15 -7.10 -11.80
CA ASP A 321 -0.78 -6.70 -11.50
C ASP A 321 -0.37 -5.41 -12.22
N ASP A 322 -1.24 -4.40 -12.13
CA ASP A 322 -1.15 -3.10 -12.82
C ASP A 322 -1.15 -3.13 -14.36
N ILE A 323 -1.33 -4.31 -14.97
CA ILE A 323 -1.54 -4.45 -16.41
C ILE A 323 -3.03 -4.31 -16.72
N LYS A 324 -3.39 -3.30 -17.49
CA LYS A 324 -4.77 -3.10 -17.96
C LYS A 324 -5.21 -4.25 -18.87
N SER A 325 -6.35 -4.84 -18.57
CA SER A 325 -7.06 -5.76 -19.47
C SER A 325 -8.19 -5.00 -20.16
N GLU A 326 -8.13 -4.87 -21.48
CA GLU A 326 -9.19 -4.25 -22.28
C GLU A 326 -10.48 -5.08 -22.24
N GLU A 327 -10.38 -6.41 -22.25
CA GLU A 327 -11.56 -7.29 -22.14
C GLU A 327 -12.29 -7.11 -20.80
N LEU A 328 -11.57 -7.11 -19.68
CA LEU A 328 -12.16 -6.92 -18.36
C LEU A 328 -12.60 -5.48 -18.14
N SER A 329 -11.85 -4.51 -18.64
CA SER A 329 -12.20 -3.07 -18.58
C SER A 329 -13.51 -2.79 -19.31
N ALA A 330 -13.75 -3.44 -20.46
CA ALA A 330 -15.02 -3.33 -21.18
C ALA A 330 -16.21 -3.88 -20.38
N LEU A 331 -16.01 -4.99 -19.62
CA LEU A 331 -17.04 -5.49 -18.71
C LEU A 331 -17.35 -4.47 -17.60
N VAL A 332 -16.32 -3.89 -16.97
CA VAL A 332 -16.50 -2.85 -15.95
C VAL A 332 -17.22 -1.63 -16.54
N ALA A 333 -16.85 -1.18 -17.74
CA ALA A 333 -17.47 -0.04 -18.41
C ALA A 333 -18.97 -0.30 -18.66
N GLY A 334 -19.34 -1.51 -19.10
CA GLY A 334 -20.74 -1.90 -19.29
C GLY A 334 -21.55 -1.94 -18.00
N LEU A 335 -20.93 -2.19 -16.84
CA LEU A 335 -21.58 -2.07 -15.53
C LEU A 335 -21.79 -0.61 -15.13
N VAL A 336 -20.78 0.23 -15.36
CA VAL A 336 -20.80 1.66 -15.02
C VAL A 336 -21.79 2.43 -15.91
N GLU A 337 -21.91 2.06 -17.17
CA GLU A 337 -22.85 2.68 -18.12
C GLU A 337 -24.30 2.65 -17.59
N GLN A 338 -24.65 1.61 -16.84
CA GLN A 338 -25.98 1.40 -16.26
C GLN A 338 -26.27 2.28 -15.04
N TRP A 339 -25.28 2.98 -14.48
CA TRP A 339 -25.50 3.82 -13.30
C TRP A 339 -26.38 5.03 -13.63
N ASP A 340 -27.34 5.30 -12.76
CA ASP A 340 -28.16 6.52 -12.83
C ASP A 340 -27.50 7.61 -11.99
N VAL A 341 -26.74 8.50 -12.66
CA VAL A 341 -25.84 9.47 -12.03
C VAL A 341 -26.03 10.81 -12.73
N GLU A 342 -26.43 11.84 -11.98
CA GLU A 342 -26.53 13.21 -12.50
C GLU A 342 -25.17 13.92 -12.50
N GLY A 343 -24.33 13.65 -11.48
CA GLY A 343 -23.00 14.24 -11.30
C GLY A 343 -21.85 13.30 -11.66
N PHE A 344 -20.84 13.30 -10.79
CA PHE A 344 -19.72 12.37 -10.85
C PHE A 344 -19.97 11.20 -9.90
N ALA A 345 -19.67 9.99 -10.34
CA ALA A 345 -19.63 8.80 -9.51
C ALA A 345 -18.37 8.00 -9.86
N SER A 346 -17.73 7.41 -8.85
CA SER A 346 -16.74 6.37 -9.09
C SER A 346 -16.76 5.28 -8.03
N HIS A 347 -16.29 4.10 -8.42
CA HIS A 347 -15.97 2.98 -7.53
C HIS A 347 -14.52 2.58 -7.74
N LYS A 348 -13.85 2.22 -6.64
CA LYS A 348 -12.56 1.55 -6.65
C LYS A 348 -12.61 0.32 -5.73
N GLN A 349 -12.10 -0.81 -6.20
CA GLN A 349 -12.00 -2.06 -5.43
C GLN A 349 -10.76 -2.86 -5.82
N PHE A 350 -10.25 -3.66 -4.88
CA PHE A 350 -9.14 -4.58 -5.10
C PHE A 350 -9.50 -6.02 -4.78
N PHE A 351 -8.94 -6.94 -5.55
CA PHE A 351 -8.90 -8.37 -5.21
C PHE A 351 -7.45 -8.81 -5.04
N PHE A 352 -7.17 -9.56 -3.99
CA PHE A 352 -5.85 -10.15 -3.74
C PHE A 352 -5.98 -11.67 -3.83
N LEU A 353 -5.20 -12.29 -4.71
CA LEU A 353 -5.26 -13.73 -4.99
C LEU A 353 -3.91 -14.36 -4.63
N ARG A 354 -3.85 -15.00 -3.47
CA ARG A 354 -2.64 -15.66 -2.97
C ARG A 354 -2.66 -17.14 -3.37
N GLN A 355 -1.67 -17.58 -4.12
CA GLN A 355 -1.54 -18.98 -4.48
C GLN A 355 -1.07 -19.79 -3.27
N GLU A 356 -1.68 -20.96 -3.06
CA GLU A 356 -1.25 -21.90 -2.03
C GLU A 356 0.12 -22.49 -2.40
N ALA A 357 1.03 -22.48 -1.42
CA ALA A 357 2.43 -22.88 -1.60
C ALA A 357 2.57 -24.32 -2.12
N GLU A 358 1.63 -25.21 -1.81
CA GLU A 358 1.59 -26.59 -2.30
C GLU A 358 1.39 -26.70 -3.82
N THR A 359 0.88 -25.63 -4.44
CA THR A 359 0.60 -25.57 -5.89
C THR A 359 1.42 -24.51 -6.62
N THR A 360 2.23 -23.72 -5.90
CA THR A 360 3.18 -22.77 -6.49
C THR A 360 4.40 -23.50 -7.02
N LEU A 361 4.67 -23.37 -8.30
CA LEU A 361 5.83 -23.91 -8.98
C LEU A 361 7.03 -22.97 -8.81
N PRO A 362 8.27 -23.52 -8.82
CA PRO A 362 9.48 -22.70 -8.78
C PRO A 362 9.56 -21.72 -9.96
N ASP A 363 10.04 -20.52 -9.68
CA ASP A 363 10.29 -19.49 -10.68
C ASP A 363 11.69 -18.90 -10.44
N ALA A 364 12.54 -18.96 -11.47
CA ALA A 364 13.92 -18.51 -11.43
C ALA A 364 14.07 -16.98 -11.37
N TYR A 365 13.03 -16.24 -11.72
CA TYR A 365 13.01 -14.77 -11.78
C TYR A 365 12.12 -14.13 -10.72
N LEU A 366 11.64 -14.93 -9.76
CA LEU A 366 10.85 -14.46 -8.64
C LEU A 366 11.66 -13.60 -7.64
N GLY A 367 11.00 -12.58 -7.07
CA GLY A 367 11.59 -11.69 -6.07
C GLY A 367 12.62 -10.72 -6.66
N TRP A 368 13.21 -9.89 -5.80
CA TRP A 368 14.12 -8.82 -6.21
C TRP A 368 15.35 -9.36 -6.96
N ASP A 369 16.05 -10.35 -6.38
CA ASP A 369 17.22 -10.98 -7.01
C ASP A 369 16.87 -11.64 -8.36
N GLY A 370 15.69 -12.27 -8.44
CA GLY A 370 15.21 -12.90 -9.66
C GLY A 370 14.94 -11.88 -10.77
N ARG A 371 14.28 -10.77 -10.43
CA ARG A 371 14.01 -9.67 -11.36
C ARG A 371 15.29 -9.01 -11.88
N GLU A 372 16.27 -8.80 -11.01
CA GLU A 372 17.58 -8.27 -11.43
C GLU A 372 18.33 -9.24 -12.35
N ARG A 373 18.27 -10.55 -12.08
CA ARG A 373 18.78 -11.59 -12.99
C ARG A 373 18.08 -11.53 -14.35
N LEU A 374 16.74 -11.46 -14.37
CA LEU A 374 15.96 -11.37 -15.60
C LEU A 374 16.36 -10.11 -16.40
N LYS A 375 16.43 -8.96 -15.74
CA LYS A 375 16.83 -7.69 -16.36
C LYS A 375 18.23 -7.77 -16.99
N HIS A 376 19.19 -8.40 -16.31
CA HIS A 376 20.51 -8.64 -16.90
C HIS A 376 20.42 -9.50 -18.18
N LYS A 377 19.65 -10.59 -18.14
CA LYS A 377 19.45 -11.47 -19.30
C LYS A 377 18.76 -10.75 -20.47
N VAL A 378 17.74 -9.93 -20.19
CA VAL A 378 17.05 -9.11 -21.21
C VAL A 378 18.01 -8.11 -21.86
N LYS A 379 18.87 -7.47 -21.06
CA LYS A 379 19.93 -6.59 -21.58
C LYS A 379 20.85 -7.33 -22.55
N THR A 380 21.33 -8.51 -22.14
CA THR A 380 22.17 -9.36 -22.99
C THR A 380 21.46 -9.76 -24.29
N ALA A 381 20.18 -10.11 -24.22
CA ALA A 381 19.39 -10.46 -25.39
C ALA A 381 19.27 -9.28 -26.38
N ALA A 382 18.99 -8.08 -25.88
CA ALA A 382 18.92 -6.86 -26.69
C ALA A 382 20.26 -6.48 -27.34
N GLU A 383 21.37 -6.62 -26.63
CA GLU A 383 22.70 -6.39 -27.18
C GLU A 383 23.09 -7.41 -28.24
N LEU A 384 22.74 -8.70 -28.04
CA LEU A 384 22.98 -9.76 -29.04
C LEU A 384 22.13 -9.57 -30.29
N PHE A 385 20.87 -9.16 -30.13
CA PHE A 385 19.99 -8.81 -31.25
C PHE A 385 20.57 -7.64 -32.05
N HIS A 386 20.94 -6.54 -31.38
CA HIS A 386 21.53 -5.37 -32.02
C HIS A 386 22.86 -5.66 -32.73
N ALA A 387 23.65 -6.61 -32.20
CA ALA A 387 24.90 -7.03 -32.81
C ALA A 387 24.72 -7.86 -34.11
N CYS A 388 23.49 -8.15 -34.54
CA CYS A 388 23.22 -8.87 -35.78
C CYS A 388 23.31 -7.95 -37.00
N ASP A 389 24.53 -7.73 -37.50
CA ASP A 389 24.79 -6.86 -38.67
C ASP A 389 24.58 -7.55 -40.03
N ASN A 390 24.27 -8.85 -40.04
CA ASN A 390 24.06 -9.64 -41.24
C ASN A 390 23.11 -10.82 -40.98
N GLN A 391 22.65 -11.46 -42.08
CA GLN A 391 21.68 -12.55 -42.01
C GLN A 391 22.21 -13.79 -41.29
N GLU A 392 23.50 -14.11 -41.39
CA GLU A 392 24.09 -15.29 -40.72
C GLU A 392 24.07 -15.13 -39.19
N LEU A 393 24.35 -13.91 -38.69
CA LEU A 393 24.25 -13.61 -37.26
C LEU A 393 22.79 -13.64 -36.77
N TYR A 394 21.85 -13.17 -37.59
CA TYR A 394 20.42 -13.22 -37.26
C TYR A 394 19.88 -14.66 -37.25
N ASP A 395 20.25 -15.48 -38.24
CA ASP A 395 19.83 -16.88 -38.35
C ASP A 395 20.38 -17.74 -37.19
N SER A 396 21.58 -17.39 -36.68
CA SER A 396 22.20 -18.04 -35.52
C SER A 396 21.81 -17.42 -34.17
N LEU A 397 21.05 -16.32 -34.17
CA LEU A 397 20.67 -15.61 -32.94
C LEU A 397 19.94 -16.51 -31.92
N PRO A 398 18.98 -17.37 -32.29
CA PRO A 398 18.32 -18.25 -31.32
C PRO A 398 19.31 -19.11 -30.54
N GLN A 399 20.26 -19.76 -31.21
CA GLN A 399 21.29 -20.57 -30.55
C GLN A 399 22.20 -19.72 -29.66
N ARG A 400 22.61 -18.55 -30.13
CA ARG A 400 23.45 -17.63 -29.34
C ARG A 400 22.73 -17.12 -28.10
N LEU A 401 21.42 -16.90 -28.17
CA LEU A 401 20.60 -16.53 -27.02
C LEU A 401 20.52 -17.69 -26.03
N GLU A 402 20.28 -18.92 -26.48
CA GLU A 402 20.25 -20.09 -25.59
C GLU A 402 21.58 -20.26 -24.83
N GLU A 403 22.70 -20.12 -25.53
CA GLU A 403 24.05 -20.20 -24.95
C GLU A 403 24.33 -19.05 -23.96
N ALA A 404 23.92 -17.82 -24.29
CA ALA A 404 24.21 -16.64 -23.48
C ALA A 404 23.29 -16.50 -22.26
N LEU A 405 22.02 -16.90 -22.37
CA LEU A 405 21.05 -16.75 -21.30
C LEU A 405 21.00 -17.96 -20.36
N GLU A 406 21.58 -19.10 -20.75
CA GLU A 406 21.54 -20.36 -19.98
C GLU A 406 20.10 -20.75 -19.58
N ASP A 407 19.13 -20.36 -20.40
CA ASP A 407 17.70 -20.62 -20.24
C ASP A 407 17.06 -20.66 -21.63
N PRO A 408 16.88 -21.85 -22.23
CA PRO A 408 16.38 -21.98 -23.58
C PRO A 408 14.95 -21.45 -23.78
N THR A 409 14.11 -21.55 -22.74
CA THR A 409 12.75 -20.99 -22.78
C THR A 409 12.83 -19.48 -22.86
N LEU A 410 13.56 -18.83 -21.94
CA LEU A 410 13.72 -17.38 -21.94
C LEU A 410 14.41 -16.86 -23.21
N ALA A 411 15.34 -17.61 -23.78
CA ALA A 411 15.97 -17.27 -25.06
C ALA A 411 14.94 -17.21 -26.21
N ALA A 412 14.06 -18.21 -26.29
CA ALA A 412 12.98 -18.22 -27.27
C ALA A 412 11.96 -17.09 -27.03
N GLU A 413 11.63 -16.79 -25.77
CA GLU A 413 10.73 -15.69 -25.41
C GLU A 413 11.35 -14.32 -25.73
N CYS A 414 12.62 -14.10 -25.43
CA CYS A 414 13.33 -12.88 -25.81
C CYS A 414 13.30 -12.67 -27.33
N TYR A 415 13.57 -13.74 -28.09
CA TYR A 415 13.55 -13.69 -29.56
C TYR A 415 12.15 -13.41 -30.11
N ALA A 416 11.13 -14.04 -29.53
CA ALA A 416 9.75 -13.99 -30.02
C ALA A 416 9.00 -12.72 -29.57
N PHE A 417 9.14 -12.33 -28.31
CA PHE A 417 8.26 -11.33 -27.68
C PHE A 417 8.85 -9.92 -27.68
N LEU A 418 10.17 -9.73 -27.56
CA LEU A 418 10.73 -8.37 -27.48
C LEU A 418 10.43 -7.49 -28.70
N PRO A 419 10.47 -8.00 -29.96
CA PRO A 419 10.04 -7.22 -31.13
C PRO A 419 8.58 -6.75 -31.00
N GLU A 420 7.70 -7.65 -30.58
CA GLU A 420 6.26 -7.40 -30.49
C GLU A 420 5.92 -6.49 -29.32
N ILE A 421 6.57 -6.66 -28.17
CA ILE A 421 6.49 -5.75 -27.01
C ILE A 421 6.87 -4.32 -27.43
N CYS A 422 7.98 -4.14 -28.18
CA CYS A 422 8.36 -2.83 -28.68
C CYS A 422 7.32 -2.26 -29.65
N ALA A 423 6.74 -3.09 -30.52
CA ALA A 423 5.72 -2.65 -31.47
C ALA A 423 4.40 -2.28 -30.77
N GLU A 424 3.94 -3.05 -29.78
CA GLU A 424 2.75 -2.73 -28.98
C GLU A 424 2.93 -1.38 -28.25
N ASN A 425 4.11 -1.14 -27.69
CA ASN A 425 4.44 0.13 -27.04
C ASN A 425 4.51 1.32 -28.02
N ALA A 426 4.99 1.10 -29.26
CA ALA A 426 5.16 2.15 -30.25
C ALA A 426 3.84 2.61 -30.92
N PHE A 427 2.78 1.81 -30.84
CA PHE A 427 1.50 2.07 -31.53
C PHE A 427 0.31 1.93 -30.57
N ASP A 428 0.26 2.84 -29.60
CA ASP A 428 -0.78 2.93 -28.56
C ASP A 428 -2.23 3.15 -29.06
N GLU A 429 -2.41 3.59 -30.30
CA GLU A 429 -3.74 3.75 -30.93
C GLU A 429 -4.41 2.42 -31.31
N VAL A 430 -3.68 1.30 -31.25
CA VAL A 430 -4.15 -0.03 -31.68
C VAL A 430 -4.51 -0.89 -30.47
N THR A 431 -5.61 -1.63 -30.54
CA THR A 431 -5.95 -2.65 -29.55
C THR A 431 -5.34 -3.99 -29.93
N TYR A 432 -4.63 -4.60 -28.99
CA TYR A 432 -3.96 -5.88 -29.17
C TYR A 432 -4.71 -7.01 -28.46
N SER A 433 -4.62 -8.21 -29.01
CA SER A 433 -5.08 -9.42 -28.33
C SER A 433 -4.34 -9.60 -26.99
N GLU A 434 -5.09 -9.89 -25.93
CA GLU A 434 -4.54 -10.27 -24.64
C GLU A 434 -4.02 -11.73 -24.64
N THR A 435 -4.37 -12.50 -25.67
CA THR A 435 -3.91 -13.88 -25.86
C THR A 435 -2.88 -14.01 -26.97
N VAL A 436 -2.08 -15.06 -26.85
CA VAL A 436 -1.12 -15.55 -27.85
C VAL A 436 -1.34 -17.04 -28.08
N ASP A 437 -1.06 -17.51 -29.29
CA ASP A 437 -1.10 -18.93 -29.64
C ASP A 437 0.32 -19.49 -29.72
N ILE A 438 0.66 -20.46 -28.87
CA ILE A 438 2.01 -21.05 -28.82
C ILE A 438 1.95 -22.49 -29.32
N ALA A 439 2.67 -22.78 -30.41
CA ALA A 439 2.86 -24.13 -30.94
C ALA A 439 4.26 -24.65 -30.63
N VAL A 440 4.35 -25.67 -29.77
CA VAL A 440 5.61 -26.27 -29.31
C VAL A 440 5.99 -27.45 -30.21
N GLY A 441 7.08 -27.30 -30.97
CA GLY A 441 7.50 -28.30 -31.95
C GLY A 441 6.39 -28.61 -32.97
N ASN A 442 5.91 -29.85 -32.99
CA ASN A 442 4.83 -30.28 -33.90
C ASN A 442 3.47 -30.42 -33.19
N GLN A 443 3.34 -29.93 -31.96
CA GLN A 443 2.08 -30.00 -31.22
C GLN A 443 1.06 -28.95 -31.71
N PRO A 444 -0.25 -29.18 -31.50
CA PRO A 444 -1.26 -28.14 -31.69
C PRO A 444 -0.93 -26.89 -30.89
N ALA A 445 -1.30 -25.72 -31.42
CA ALA A 445 -1.12 -24.47 -30.70
C ALA A 445 -2.02 -24.43 -29.46
N VAL A 446 -1.48 -23.90 -28.36
CA VAL A 446 -2.21 -23.61 -27.12
C VAL A 446 -2.41 -22.11 -27.03
N THR A 447 -3.64 -21.67 -26.81
CA THR A 447 -3.95 -20.26 -26.55
C THR A 447 -3.70 -19.95 -25.08
N CYS A 448 -2.83 -18.98 -24.81
CA CYS A 448 -2.50 -18.51 -23.47
C CYS A 448 -2.83 -17.02 -23.36
N TYR A 449 -3.35 -16.57 -22.23
CA TYR A 449 -3.33 -15.14 -21.91
C TYR A 449 -1.89 -14.71 -21.60
N LYS A 450 -1.48 -13.53 -22.05
CA LYS A 450 -0.16 -12.95 -21.74
C LYS A 450 0.09 -12.88 -20.23
N ASN A 451 -0.94 -12.60 -19.43
CA ASN A 451 -0.89 -12.59 -17.96
C ASN A 451 -0.64 -13.97 -17.31
N GLN A 452 -0.88 -15.07 -18.04
CA GLN A 452 -0.56 -16.40 -17.52
C GLN A 452 0.92 -16.75 -17.69
N LEU A 453 1.59 -16.15 -18.67
CA LEU A 453 2.99 -16.42 -18.94
C LEU A 453 3.86 -15.77 -17.86
N ALA A 454 4.70 -16.56 -17.20
CA ALA A 454 5.56 -16.11 -16.12
C ALA A 454 6.50 -14.98 -16.57
N ASP A 455 6.96 -15.02 -17.83
CA ASP A 455 8.02 -14.14 -18.31
C ASP A 455 7.52 -12.97 -19.19
N TYR A 456 6.29 -13.00 -19.76
CA TYR A 456 5.86 -11.99 -20.75
C TYR A 456 5.88 -10.54 -20.22
N TRP A 457 5.15 -10.26 -19.14
CA TRP A 457 5.13 -8.91 -18.55
C TRP A 457 6.43 -8.57 -17.82
N PRO A 458 7.10 -9.51 -17.11
CA PRO A 458 8.44 -9.26 -16.60
C PRO A 458 9.47 -8.90 -17.67
N LEU A 459 9.42 -9.50 -18.87
CA LEU A 459 10.25 -9.11 -20.01
C LEU A 459 9.94 -7.68 -20.46
N HIS A 460 8.65 -7.32 -20.57
CA HIS A 460 8.22 -5.95 -20.88
C HIS A 460 8.80 -4.96 -19.88
N HIS A 461 8.57 -5.18 -18.57
CA HIS A 461 9.09 -4.29 -17.52
C HIS A 461 10.61 -4.20 -17.55
N ALA A 462 11.31 -5.33 -17.63
CA ALA A 462 12.77 -5.36 -17.67
C ALA A 462 13.33 -4.55 -18.86
N LEU A 463 12.76 -4.71 -20.06
CA LEU A 463 13.20 -4.01 -21.25
C LEU A 463 13.02 -2.48 -21.12
N PHE A 464 11.85 -2.02 -20.70
CA PHE A 464 11.58 -0.59 -20.60
C PHE A 464 12.31 0.07 -19.44
N THR A 465 12.48 -0.63 -18.31
CA THR A 465 13.35 -0.16 -17.24
C THR A 465 14.80 0.01 -17.71
N LEU A 466 15.33 -0.88 -18.56
CA LEU A 466 16.66 -0.72 -19.14
C LEU A 466 16.77 0.50 -20.04
N PHE A 467 15.73 0.80 -20.84
CA PHE A 467 15.68 2.01 -21.65
C PHE A 467 15.63 3.27 -20.78
N GLU A 468 14.76 3.31 -19.78
CA GLU A 468 14.61 4.44 -18.84
C GLU A 468 15.89 4.72 -18.05
N GLN A 469 16.60 3.66 -17.63
CA GLN A 469 17.87 3.76 -16.90
C GLN A 469 19.06 4.09 -17.81
N GLY A 470 18.86 4.24 -19.12
CA GLY A 470 19.92 4.55 -20.09
C GLY A 470 20.92 3.41 -20.27
N ALA A 471 20.54 2.16 -19.99
CA ALA A 471 21.44 1.00 -19.98
C ALA A 471 22.06 0.69 -21.36
N PHE A 472 21.47 1.21 -22.44
CA PHE A 472 21.94 1.05 -23.83
C PHE A 472 22.67 2.28 -24.39
N GLY A 473 22.82 3.35 -23.60
CA GLY A 473 23.49 4.59 -24.03
C GLY A 473 22.90 5.18 -25.32
N GLU A 474 23.77 5.61 -26.24
CA GLU A 474 23.38 6.21 -27.52
C GLU A 474 22.64 5.24 -28.46
N GLN A 475 22.72 3.93 -28.23
CA GLN A 475 22.10 2.91 -29.08
C GLN A 475 20.62 2.65 -28.73
N ALA A 476 20.11 3.17 -27.61
CA ALA A 476 18.75 2.89 -27.12
C ALA A 476 17.67 3.05 -28.21
N ASN A 477 17.68 4.20 -28.91
CA ASN A 477 16.71 4.47 -29.97
C ASN A 477 16.86 3.55 -31.19
N VAL A 478 18.10 3.16 -31.50
CA VAL A 478 18.40 2.27 -32.63
C VAL A 478 17.87 0.88 -32.35
N ILE A 479 18.18 0.32 -31.17
CA ILE A 479 17.71 -1.00 -30.72
C ILE A 479 16.18 -1.06 -30.72
N TYR A 480 15.53 -0.02 -30.17
CA TYR A 480 14.07 0.05 -30.13
C TYR A 480 13.46 0.06 -31.54
N GLN A 481 14.01 0.84 -32.47
CA GLN A 481 13.56 0.88 -33.86
C GLN A 481 13.81 -0.44 -34.61
N GLU A 482 14.93 -1.10 -34.37
CA GLU A 482 15.25 -2.40 -34.97
C GLU A 482 14.26 -3.48 -34.50
N TYR A 483 13.96 -3.53 -33.21
CA TYR A 483 12.91 -4.41 -32.68
C TYR A 483 11.55 -4.16 -33.32
N ILE A 484 11.11 -2.90 -33.39
CA ILE A 484 9.85 -2.56 -34.07
C ILE A 484 9.90 -3.01 -35.53
N SER A 485 11.00 -2.78 -36.24
CA SER A 485 11.10 -3.09 -37.67
C SER A 485 11.02 -4.59 -38.00
N THR A 486 11.38 -5.45 -37.05
CA THR A 486 11.37 -6.92 -37.19
C THR A 486 10.07 -7.57 -36.72
N SER A 487 9.21 -6.81 -36.04
CA SER A 487 7.91 -7.28 -35.52
C SER A 487 6.89 -7.61 -36.62
N ALA A 488 6.11 -8.67 -36.38
CA ALA A 488 4.93 -9.03 -37.16
C ALA A 488 3.81 -7.98 -37.01
N ILE A 489 3.60 -7.43 -35.81
CA ILE A 489 2.67 -6.32 -35.58
C ILE A 489 3.00 -5.12 -36.47
N TYR A 490 4.27 -4.70 -36.48
CA TYR A 490 4.68 -3.57 -37.32
C TYR A 490 4.46 -3.85 -38.81
N ASN A 491 4.71 -5.08 -39.26
CA ASN A 491 4.44 -5.49 -40.63
C ASN A 491 2.96 -5.33 -41.00
N VAL A 492 2.04 -5.72 -40.12
CA VAL A 492 0.59 -5.53 -40.32
C VAL A 492 0.23 -4.05 -40.31
N ILE A 493 0.70 -3.29 -39.33
CA ILE A 493 0.46 -1.84 -39.21
C ILE A 493 0.96 -1.09 -40.45
N SER A 494 2.15 -1.43 -40.96
CA SER A 494 2.73 -0.86 -42.17
C SER A 494 1.84 -1.13 -43.40
N GLN A 495 1.27 -2.33 -43.51
CA GLN A 495 0.31 -2.65 -44.56
C GLN A 495 -1.00 -1.88 -44.43
N MET A 496 -1.52 -1.70 -43.22
CA MET A 496 -2.72 -0.89 -42.95
C MET A 496 -2.50 0.58 -43.35
N LYS A 497 -1.38 1.18 -42.94
CA LYS A 497 -0.99 2.55 -43.32
C LYS A 497 -0.85 2.71 -44.83
N LYS A 498 -0.22 1.75 -45.52
CA LYS A 498 -0.11 1.74 -47.00
C LYS A 498 -1.47 1.68 -47.70
N LYS A 499 -2.48 1.09 -47.07
CA LYS A 499 -3.87 1.04 -47.57
C LYS A 499 -4.71 2.25 -47.15
N GLY A 500 -4.14 3.22 -46.43
CA GLY A 500 -4.88 4.38 -45.91
C GLY A 500 -5.87 4.04 -44.81
N THR A 501 -5.70 2.89 -44.13
CA THR A 501 -6.56 2.48 -43.01
C THR A 501 -6.14 3.25 -41.75
N SER A 502 -7.13 3.80 -41.04
CA SER A 502 -6.90 4.41 -39.72
C SER A 502 -6.43 3.37 -38.72
N LEU A 503 -5.48 3.72 -37.86
CA LEU A 503 -5.11 2.87 -36.71
C LEU A 503 -6.08 3.03 -35.55
N LYS A 504 -6.72 4.19 -35.45
CA LYS A 504 -7.78 4.43 -34.46
C LYS A 504 -8.86 3.34 -34.61
N ASP A 505 -9.13 2.64 -33.52
CA ASP A 505 -10.06 1.51 -33.41
C ASP A 505 -9.62 0.22 -34.14
N ALA A 506 -8.36 0.12 -34.57
CA ALA A 506 -7.82 -1.12 -35.12
C ALA A 506 -7.67 -2.18 -34.03
N GLN A 507 -8.08 -3.41 -34.34
CA GLN A 507 -7.93 -4.56 -33.45
C GLN A 507 -7.10 -5.64 -34.14
N LEU A 508 -6.00 -6.04 -33.51
CA LEU A 508 -5.16 -7.13 -34.00
C LEU A 508 -5.53 -8.44 -33.29
N THR A 509 -5.63 -9.52 -34.07
CA THR A 509 -5.84 -10.87 -33.56
C THR A 509 -4.57 -11.42 -32.89
N ALA A 510 -4.73 -12.48 -32.08
CA ALA A 510 -3.62 -13.16 -31.42
C ALA A 510 -2.48 -13.49 -32.39
N LEU A 511 -1.25 -13.19 -31.95
CA LEU A 511 -0.04 -13.66 -32.62
C LEU A 511 0.14 -15.16 -32.38
N ARG A 512 0.65 -15.84 -33.40
CA ARG A 512 0.99 -17.26 -33.33
C ARG A 512 2.48 -17.46 -33.37
N TYR A 513 3.02 -18.05 -32.31
CA TYR A 513 4.43 -18.37 -32.16
C TYR A 513 4.69 -19.85 -32.44
N GLN A 514 5.76 -20.11 -33.18
CA GLN A 514 6.28 -21.46 -33.41
C GLN A 514 7.61 -21.57 -32.68
N VAL A 515 7.65 -22.42 -31.65
CA VAL A 515 8.80 -22.54 -30.75
C VAL A 515 9.38 -23.96 -30.78
N GLY A 516 10.63 -24.11 -30.37
CA GLY A 516 11.33 -25.39 -30.35
C GLY A 516 10.65 -26.43 -29.45
N GLY A 517 10.88 -27.72 -29.69
CA GLY A 517 10.26 -28.81 -28.93
C GLY A 517 10.65 -28.87 -27.44
N GLY A 518 11.69 -28.15 -27.03
CA GLY A 518 12.10 -28.00 -25.63
C GLY A 518 11.52 -26.77 -24.92
N PHE A 519 10.68 -25.97 -25.59
CA PHE A 519 10.04 -24.80 -25.00
C PHE A 519 9.04 -25.20 -23.93
N GLU A 520 9.13 -24.57 -22.76
CA GLU A 520 8.18 -24.72 -21.67
C GLU A 520 7.20 -23.54 -21.67
N ILE A 521 5.89 -23.83 -21.74
CA ILE A 521 4.88 -22.82 -21.46
C ILE A 521 4.83 -22.68 -19.94
N ARG A 522 5.30 -21.57 -19.39
CA ARG A 522 5.40 -21.32 -17.95
C ARG A 522 4.86 -19.95 -17.57
#